data_AF-A0AA39CXM5-F1
#
_entry.id   AF-A0AA39CXM5-F1
#
_cell.length_a   1.000
_cell.length_b   1.000
_cell.length_c   1.000
_cell.angle_alpha   90.00
_cell.angle_beta   90.00
_cell.angle_gamma   90.00
#
_symmetry.space_group_name_H-M   'P 1'
#
loop_
_entity.id
_entity.type
_entity.pdbx_description
1 polymer ?
#
loop_
_entity_poly.entity_id
_entity_poly.type
_entity_poly.pdbx_seq_one_letter_code
_entity_poly.pdbx_strand_id
1 'polypeptide(L)'
;MSTDPPQTTTHPDVPPFPSPSTFSILPDIYLLLARLNILQQQAGTASTASTPPLDLKDLPAQVYPIKQRIAKAKASVQALPDVERTVEEQEREIRELERTATLLKRRIGKLGRIAAGKHDENELRDVVMKGVED
;
A
#
# COMPACT_ATOMS: atom_id res chain seq x y z
N MET A 1 2.70 -1.59 -26.68
CA MET A 1 2.61 -1.99 -25.25
C MET A 1 3.07 -0.81 -24.43
N SER A 2 2.13 0.03 -24.00
CA SER A 2 2.41 1.15 -23.09
C SER A 2 2.23 0.64 -21.67
N THR A 3 3.33 0.53 -20.94
CA THR A 3 3.32 0.23 -19.51
C THR A 3 3.04 1.54 -18.77
N ASP A 4 1.77 1.81 -18.46
CA ASP A 4 1.44 2.84 -17.48
C ASP A 4 2.02 2.43 -16.12
N PRO A 5 2.71 3.34 -15.40
CA PRO A 5 3.12 3.07 -14.03
C PRO A 5 1.88 2.88 -13.15
N PRO A 6 1.92 2.01 -12.13
CA PRO A 6 0.78 1.81 -11.24
C PRO A 6 0.43 3.12 -10.57
N GLN A 7 -0.74 3.68 -10.88
CA GLN A 7 -1.27 4.82 -10.16
C GLN A 7 -1.47 4.42 -8.71
N THR A 8 -0.65 5.00 -7.83
CA THR A 8 -0.90 4.98 -6.39
C THR A 8 -2.22 5.69 -6.14
N THR A 9 -3.29 4.93 -5.92
CA THR A 9 -4.58 5.49 -5.48
C THR A 9 -4.39 6.04 -4.07
N THR A 10 -4.04 7.33 -3.96
CA THR A 10 -3.93 8.03 -2.68
C THR A 10 -5.33 8.32 -2.15
N HIS A 11 -5.94 7.35 -1.48
CA HIS A 11 -7.09 7.63 -0.62
C HIS A 11 -6.57 8.33 0.64
N PRO A 12 -7.13 9.49 1.06
CA PRO A 12 -6.56 10.31 2.14
C PRO A 12 -6.42 9.55 3.47
N ASP A 13 -7.25 8.53 3.69
CA ASP A 13 -7.24 7.70 4.91
C ASP A 13 -6.26 6.51 4.86
N VAL A 14 -5.61 6.24 3.72
CA VAL A 14 -4.69 5.09 3.60
C VAL A 14 -3.25 5.59 3.70
N PRO A 15 -2.50 5.22 4.76
CA PRO A 15 -1.10 5.61 4.86
C PRO A 15 -0.30 5.04 3.68
N PRO A 16 0.68 5.78 3.14
CA PRO A 16 1.46 5.31 2.01
C PRO A 16 2.26 4.07 2.39
N PHE A 17 2.26 3.06 1.50
CA PHE A 17 3.08 1.88 1.69
C PHE A 17 4.57 2.25 1.82
N PRO A 18 5.33 1.56 2.70
CA PRO A 18 6.75 1.79 2.84
C PRO A 18 7.50 1.48 1.54
N SER A 19 8.57 2.23 1.25
CA SER A 19 9.38 1.97 0.05
C SER A 19 10.00 0.58 0.09
N PRO A 20 10.12 -0.15 -1.04
CA PRO A 20 10.73 -1.48 -1.09
C PRO A 20 12.15 -1.52 -0.52
N SER A 21 12.91 -0.42 -0.66
CA SER A 21 14.25 -0.25 -0.11
C SER A 21 14.33 -0.35 1.42
N THR A 22 13.21 -0.13 2.12
CA THR A 22 13.08 -0.35 3.57
C THR A 22 13.37 -1.80 3.93
N PHE A 23 13.05 -2.75 3.04
CA PHE A 23 13.21 -4.19 3.25
C PHE A 23 14.46 -4.78 2.58
N SER A 24 15.22 -3.99 1.82
CA SER A 24 16.44 -4.42 1.13
C SER A 24 17.67 -4.52 2.05
N ILE A 25 17.56 -5.30 3.13
CA ILE A 25 18.59 -5.43 4.19
C ILE A 25 19.55 -6.60 3.90
N LEU A 26 19.10 -7.59 3.13
CA LEU A 26 19.86 -8.81 2.82
C LEU A 26 21.25 -8.56 2.21
N PRO A 27 21.45 -7.61 1.28
CA PRO A 27 22.79 -7.35 0.73
C PRO A 27 23.80 -6.93 1.81
N ASP A 28 23.38 -6.09 2.75
CA ASP A 28 24.25 -5.60 3.83
C ASP A 28 24.62 -6.72 4.80
N ILE A 29 23.65 -7.58 5.14
CA ILE A 29 23.87 -8.77 5.98
C ILE A 29 24.84 -9.72 5.28
N TYR A 30 24.60 -10.02 4.01
CA TYR A 30 25.47 -10.88 3.21
C TYR A 30 26.90 -10.34 3.18
N LEU A 31 27.07 -9.04 2.93
CA LEU A 31 28.37 -8.39 2.88
C LEU A 31 29.12 -8.50 4.21
N LEU A 32 28.41 -8.28 5.33
CA LEU A 32 28.99 -8.39 6.66
C LEU A 32 29.40 -9.83 6.98
N LEU A 33 28.54 -10.81 6.66
CA LEU A 33 28.83 -12.23 6.85
C LEU A 33 30.00 -12.71 5.99
N ALA A 34 30.10 -12.24 4.74
CA ALA A 34 31.21 -12.56 3.86
C ALA A 34 32.54 -12.05 4.44
N ARG A 35 32.58 -10.81 4.95
CA ARG A 35 33.77 -10.25 5.62
C ARG A 35 34.14 -10.99 6.89
N LEU A 36 33.14 -11.41 7.68
CA LEU A 36 33.35 -12.17 8.91
C LEU A 36 33.85 -13.60 8.62
N ASN A 37 33.38 -14.22 7.54
CA ASN A 37 33.87 -15.52 7.07
C ASN A 37 35.33 -15.46 6.63
N ILE A 38 35.75 -14.39 5.95
CA ILE A 38 37.16 -14.16 5.58
C ILE A 38 38.04 -14.03 6.83
N LEU A 39 37.59 -13.26 7.83
CA LEU A 39 38.28 -13.14 9.12
C LEU A 39 38.43 -14.50 9.82
N GLN A 40 37.40 -15.34 9.77
CA GLN A 40 37.43 -16.69 10.33
C GLN A 40 38.40 -17.62 9.58
N GLN A 41 38.50 -17.48 8.25
CA GLN A 41 39.37 -18.30 7.40
C GLN A 41 40.84 -17.84 7.40
N GLN A 42 41.15 -16.64 7.88
CA GLN A 42 42.50 -16.09 7.93
C GLN A 42 43.46 -16.76 8.94
N ALA A 43 43.11 -17.96 9.43
CA ALA A 43 44.09 -18.97 9.84
C ALA A 43 44.83 -19.65 8.65
N GLY A 44 44.47 -19.37 7.39
CA GLY A 44 45.25 -19.80 6.23
C GLY A 44 44.56 -19.57 4.90
N THR A 45 45.27 -18.93 3.97
CA THR A 45 44.95 -18.71 2.53
C THR A 45 44.08 -17.50 2.19
N ALA A 46 44.69 -16.60 1.41
CA ALA A 46 44.05 -15.43 0.81
C ALA A 46 43.06 -15.88 -0.28
N SER A 47 41.76 -15.71 -0.03
CA SER A 47 40.71 -15.92 -1.02
C SER A 47 40.26 -14.58 -1.62
N THR A 48 39.95 -14.63 -2.92
CA THR A 48 39.63 -13.56 -3.89
C THR A 48 38.35 -12.75 -3.63
N ALA A 49 38.12 -12.31 -2.40
CA ALA A 49 37.00 -11.42 -2.11
C ALA A 49 37.40 -9.96 -2.37
N SER A 50 36.64 -9.26 -3.20
CA SER A 50 36.75 -7.80 -3.45
C SER A 50 36.40 -6.92 -2.25
N THR A 51 36.35 -7.49 -1.04
CA THR A 51 35.93 -6.82 0.19
C THR A 51 37.03 -6.91 1.24
N PRO A 52 37.41 -5.78 1.87
CA PRO A 52 38.46 -5.77 2.86
C PRO A 52 38.06 -6.60 4.09
N PRO A 53 39.02 -7.30 4.73
CA PRO A 53 38.78 -8.01 5.98
C PRO A 53 38.21 -7.07 7.06
N LEU A 54 37.30 -7.59 7.87
CA LEU A 54 36.69 -6.86 8.99
C LEU A 54 37.57 -6.96 10.23
N ASP A 55 37.88 -5.83 10.88
CA ASP A 55 38.46 -5.86 12.23
C ASP A 55 37.35 -6.18 13.25
N LEU A 56 37.63 -7.10 14.17
CA LEU A 56 36.66 -7.55 15.17
C LEU A 56 36.20 -6.42 16.09
N LYS A 57 37.07 -5.42 16.34
CA LYS A 57 36.73 -4.25 17.15
C LYS A 57 35.71 -3.32 16.47
N ASP A 58 35.64 -3.36 15.13
CA ASP A 58 34.74 -2.53 14.33
C ASP A 58 33.40 -3.22 14.07
N LEU A 59 33.26 -4.50 14.44
CA LEU A 59 32.04 -5.29 14.26
C LEU A 59 30.80 -4.62 14.88
N PRO A 60 30.83 -4.09 16.13
CA PRO A 60 29.67 -3.39 16.69
C PRO A 60 29.23 -2.19 15.84
N ALA A 61 30.20 -1.42 15.34
CA ALA A 61 29.94 -0.26 14.49
C ALA A 61 29.35 -0.66 13.13
N GLN A 62 29.80 -1.77 12.54
CA GLN A 62 29.27 -2.25 11.25
C GLN A 62 27.91 -2.95 11.37
N VAL A 63 27.61 -3.55 12.52
CA VAL A 63 26.32 -4.18 12.80
C VAL A 63 25.23 -3.14 13.10
N TYR A 64 25.59 -2.00 13.70
CA TYR A 64 24.62 -1.00 14.16
C TYR A 64 23.68 -0.47 13.05
N PRO A 65 24.17 -0.05 11.86
CA PRO A 65 23.31 0.37 10.76
C PRO A 65 22.33 -0.73 10.32
N ILE A 66 22.78 -2.00 10.29
CA ILE A 66 21.92 -3.14 9.93
C ILE A 66 20.80 -3.30 10.96
N LYS A 67 21.12 -3.23 12.26
CA LYS A 67 20.12 -3.26 13.34
C LYS A 67 19.10 -2.13 13.19
N GLN A 68 19.55 -0.92 12.87
CA GLN A 68 18.68 0.23 12.65
C GLN A 68 17.75 0.02 11.44
N ARG A 69 18.25 -0.51 10.33
CA ARG A 69 17.43 -0.84 9.16
C ARG A 69 16.38 -1.91 9.48
N ILE A 70 16.75 -2.95 10.25
CA ILE A 70 15.80 -3.98 10.72
C ILE A 70 14.72 -3.36 11.61
N ALA A 71 15.12 -2.52 12.58
CA ALA A 71 14.17 -1.86 13.47
C ALA A 71 13.18 -0.98 12.68
N LYS A 72 13.68 -0.22 11.70
CA LYS A 72 12.85 0.58 10.80
C LYS A 72 11.89 -0.30 10.00
N ALA A 73 12.37 -1.38 9.39
CA ALA A 73 11.54 -2.31 8.63
C ALA A 73 10.42 -2.94 9.49
N LYS A 74 10.73 -3.34 10.71
CA LYS A 74 9.73 -3.84 11.67
C LYS A 74 8.69 -2.78 12.01
N ALA A 75 9.12 -1.57 12.32
CA ALA A 75 8.21 -0.46 12.60
C ALA A 75 7.31 -0.14 11.41
N SER A 76 7.86 -0.20 10.18
CA SER A 76 7.08 0.00 8.96
C SER A 76 6.02 -1.08 8.75
N VAL A 77 6.30 -2.35 9.08
CA VAL A 77 5.30 -3.44 9.02
C VAL A 77 4.23 -3.24 10.08
N GLN A 78 4.61 -2.89 11.30
CA GLN A 78 3.67 -2.66 12.40
C GLN A 78 2.77 -1.44 12.19
N ALA A 79 3.25 -0.45 11.43
CA ALA A 79 2.47 0.73 11.06
C ALA A 79 1.53 0.49 9.87
N LEU A 80 1.53 -0.71 9.25
CA LEU A 80 0.61 -1.00 8.16
C LEU A 80 -0.83 -1.11 8.68
N PRO A 81 -1.80 -0.54 7.94
CA PRO A 81 -3.21 -0.68 8.30
C PRO A 81 -3.62 -2.15 8.22
N ASP A 82 -4.54 -2.53 9.10
CA ASP A 82 -5.11 -3.88 9.15
C ASP A 82 -4.09 -5.03 9.26
N VAL A 83 -2.83 -4.76 9.66
CA VAL A 83 -1.78 -5.79 9.80
C VAL A 83 -2.09 -6.82 10.89
N GLU A 84 -2.96 -6.47 11.83
CA GLU A 84 -3.45 -7.34 12.91
C GLU A 84 -4.67 -8.16 12.48
N ARG A 85 -5.24 -7.93 11.30
CA ARG A 85 -6.43 -8.61 10.79
C ARG A 85 -6.08 -9.66 9.76
N THR A 86 -6.91 -10.70 9.70
CA THR A 86 -6.75 -11.77 8.72
C THR A 86 -7.29 -11.36 7.35
N VAL A 87 -6.77 -11.98 6.29
CA VAL A 87 -7.24 -11.77 4.91
C VAL A 87 -8.71 -12.15 4.80
N GLU A 88 -9.13 -13.23 5.45
CA GLU A 88 -10.49 -13.74 5.42
C GLU A 88 -11.49 -12.75 6.05
N GLU A 89 -11.09 -12.03 7.10
CA GLU A 89 -11.91 -10.96 7.70
C GLU A 89 -12.06 -9.78 6.77
N GLN A 90 -10.97 -9.33 6.16
CA GLN A 90 -10.97 -8.21 5.22
C GLN A 90 -11.82 -8.55 3.98
N GLU A 91 -11.70 -9.77 3.44
CA GLU A 91 -12.53 -10.22 2.33
C GLU A 91 -14.02 -10.31 2.68
N ARG A 92 -14.36 -10.72 3.90
CA ARG A 92 -15.77 -10.71 4.36
C ARG A 92 -16.32 -9.30 4.37
N GLU A 93 -15.56 -8.35 4.90
CA GLU A 93 -15.92 -6.94 4.95
C GLU A 93 -16.07 -6.35 3.55
N ILE A 94 -15.12 -6.60 2.64
CA ILE A 94 -15.19 -6.14 1.24
C ILE A 94 -16.51 -6.60 0.59
N ARG A 95 -16.88 -7.89 0.75
CA ARG A 95 -18.13 -8.41 0.21
C ARG A 95 -19.37 -7.71 0.77
N GLU A 96 -19.36 -7.35 2.04
CA GLU A 96 -20.45 -6.61 2.68
C GLU A 96 -20.53 -5.16 2.19
N LEU A 97 -19.39 -4.47 2.10
CA LEU A 97 -19.28 -3.12 1.59
C LEU A 97 -19.72 -3.03 0.13
N GLU A 98 -19.31 -3.98 -0.72
CA GLU A 98 -19.71 -4.05 -2.12
C GLU A 98 -21.22 -4.29 -2.30
N ARG A 99 -21.83 -5.15 -1.48
CA ARG A 99 -23.29 -5.33 -1.43
C ARG A 99 -23.98 -4.02 -1.08
N THR A 100 -23.49 -3.34 -0.04
CA THR A 100 -24.04 -2.05 0.41
C THR A 100 -23.93 -0.99 -0.67
N ALA A 101 -22.77 -0.85 -1.31
CA ALA A 101 -22.56 0.06 -2.43
C ALA A 101 -23.52 -0.22 -3.59
N THR A 102 -23.76 -1.49 -3.91
CA THR A 102 -24.73 -1.89 -4.95
C THR A 102 -26.15 -1.46 -4.61
N LEU A 103 -26.59 -1.67 -3.36
CA LEU A 103 -27.91 -1.26 -2.90
C LEU A 103 -28.07 0.27 -2.92
N LEU A 104 -27.06 1.00 -2.46
CA LEU A 104 -27.05 2.46 -2.48
C LEU A 104 -27.12 3.01 -3.90
N LYS A 105 -26.32 2.49 -4.83
CA LYS A 105 -26.37 2.86 -6.26
C LYS A 105 -27.77 2.64 -6.85
N ARG A 106 -28.42 1.52 -6.54
CA ARG A 106 -29.81 1.24 -6.97
C ARG A 106 -30.79 2.25 -6.40
N ARG A 107 -30.67 2.60 -5.11
CA ARG A 107 -31.54 3.57 -4.45
C ARG A 107 -31.38 4.96 -5.04
N ILE A 108 -30.15 5.41 -5.26
CA ILE A 108 -29.84 6.68 -5.94
C ILE A 108 -30.45 6.68 -7.34
N GLY A 109 -30.30 5.60 -8.12
CA GLY A 109 -30.94 5.49 -9.43
C GLY A 109 -32.47 5.59 -9.39
N LYS A 110 -33.12 5.04 -8.36
CA LYS A 110 -34.57 5.18 -8.17
C LYS A 110 -34.96 6.62 -7.84
N LEU A 111 -34.22 7.29 -6.95
CA LEU A 111 -34.46 8.68 -6.60
C LEU A 111 -34.25 9.61 -7.80
N GLY A 112 -33.21 9.38 -8.60
CA GLY A 112 -32.96 10.13 -9.84
C GLY A 112 -34.12 10.03 -10.83
N ARG A 113 -34.68 8.83 -11.04
CA ARG A 113 -35.88 8.65 -11.88
C ARG A 113 -37.11 9.36 -11.34
N ILE A 114 -37.31 9.34 -10.01
CA ILE A 114 -38.44 10.05 -9.38
C ILE A 114 -38.28 11.57 -9.55
N ALA A 115 -37.05 12.09 -9.40
CA ALA A 115 -36.78 13.51 -9.59
C ALA A 115 -37.00 13.93 -11.06
N ALA A 116 -36.55 13.13 -12.03
CA ALA A 116 -36.79 13.37 -13.45
C ALA A 116 -38.29 13.34 -13.80
N GLY A 117 -39.03 12.31 -13.38
CA GLY A 117 -40.46 12.22 -13.66
C GLY A 117 -41.28 13.35 -13.01
N LYS A 118 -40.87 13.85 -11.84
CA LYS A 118 -41.48 15.05 -11.23
C LYS A 118 -41.18 16.32 -12.02
N HIS A 119 -39.98 16.44 -12.60
CA HIS A 119 -39.65 17.57 -13.47
C HIS A 119 -40.52 17.56 -14.73
N ASP A 120 -40.65 16.39 -15.37
CA ASP A 120 -41.49 16.22 -16.56
C ASP A 120 -42.98 16.51 -16.29
N GLU A 121 -43.51 16.07 -15.14
CA GLU A 121 -44.89 16.39 -14.73
C GLU A 121 -45.08 17.88 -14.44
N ASN A 122 -44.08 18.57 -13.89
CA ASN A 122 -44.17 20.00 -13.62
C ASN A 122 -44.09 20.82 -14.92
N GLU A 123 -43.21 20.44 -15.86
CA GLU A 123 -43.09 21.07 -17.17
C GLU A 123 -44.36 20.88 -18.00
N LEU A 124 -44.97 19.69 -17.99
CA LEU A 124 -46.25 19.44 -18.66
C LEU A 124 -47.39 20.28 -18.06
N ARG A 125 -47.42 20.47 -16.73
CA ARG A 125 -48.40 21.33 -16.07
C ARG A 125 -48.24 22.80 -16.45
N ASP A 126 -47.02 23.32 -16.50
CA ASP A 126 -46.75 24.71 -16.91
C ASP A 126 -47.19 24.98 -18.37
N VAL A 127 -46.94 24.03 -19.28
CA VAL A 127 -47.39 24.15 -20.68
C VAL A 127 -48.92 24.15 -20.78
N VAL A 128 -49.60 23.29 -20.02
CA VAL A 128 -51.07 23.22 -20.02
C VAL A 128 -51.68 24.49 -19.41
N MET A 129 -51.11 25.04 -18.34
CA MET A 129 -51.60 26.29 -17.75
C MET A 129 -51.41 27.49 -18.69
N LYS A 130 -50.32 27.51 -19.45
CA LYS A 130 -50.05 28.56 -20.44
C LYS A 130 -51.00 28.52 -21.64
N GLY A 131 -51.45 27.33 -22.05
CA GLY A 131 -52.41 27.18 -23.15
C GLY A 131 -53.89 27.45 -22.80
N VAL A 132 -54.20 27.74 -21.54
CA VAL A 132 -55.54 28.13 -21.08
C VAL A 132 -55.69 29.66 -21.00
N GLU A 133 -54.60 30.42 -21.11
CA GLU A 133 -54.57 31.88 -21.02
C GLU A 133 -54.59 32.61 -22.38
N ASP A 134 -54.58 31.88 -23.50
CA ASP A 134 -54.73 32.39 -24.89
C ASP A 134 -56.10 32.01 -25.49
#